data_AF-A0A9X2VSC6-F1
#
_entry.id   AF-A0A9X2VSC6-F1
#
_cell.length_a   1.000
_cell.length_b   1.000
_cell.length_c   1.000
_cell.angle_alpha   90.00
_cell.angle_beta   90.00
_cell.angle_gamma   90.00
#
_symmetry.space_group_name_H-M   'P 1'
#
loop_
_entity.id
_entity.type
_entity.pdbx_description
1 polymer ?
#
loop_
_entity_poly.entity_id
_entity_poly.type
_entity_poly.pdbx_seq_one_letter_code
_entity_poly.pdbx_strand_id
1 'polypeptide(L)'
;MRREGVESSQLWLNTSRIDAIAAIEDQLELSSLILPPVESARGRDKSFSANEEFWEDVGSERLRSGSMVTLEEFYLFEWFPRSPGLFHTESARRSRVAAQRYLFHVSPVRKGEHLRDLPVDGRVYDLHGKAKMLYGGLGCVRLTDKETDQGRLWFMSASSTLAAHEGVPVGVSMDLYQRYINYISDYGVLPCTLIGRLKFLPKSMMSLYDTSVGVPRVYLLVEEILPARTPREIIGGLPVASGAVVFRKSIDDGYPKFFTAYIEFVAGSRGTLGTRVEWLERYVEDLHDGRVVTDFDEQAGHFEGAAFSLGRVFNGRIDWRDVEDLSEGLRYDERKNSPPLIVQMNNFMEVVMGDRFENIGTGAVIVNRSSLSNALNSIDSRGDDVRKALRDVADLVERSGNEEAVENLNAFTEELELAEPRKARLKSFWQGLVVSLPDVAQLGDAAGKIAALFA
;
A
#
# COMPACT_ATOMS: atom_id res chain seq x y z
N MET A 1 40.24 49.45 3.35
CA MET A 1 39.00 48.64 3.39
C MET A 1 39.02 47.65 2.23
N ARG A 2 39.60 46.45 2.45
CA ARG A 2 39.49 45.31 1.53
C ARG A 2 38.42 44.38 2.11
N ARG A 3 37.52 43.91 1.26
CA ARG A 3 36.42 42.99 1.62
C ARG A 3 37.00 41.62 1.95
N GLU A 4 36.74 41.14 3.17
CA GLU A 4 36.81 39.73 3.54
C GLU A 4 35.65 39.02 2.84
N GLY A 5 35.98 38.31 1.75
CA GLY A 5 35.08 37.44 1.02
C GLY A 5 35.07 36.07 1.67
N VAL A 6 33.91 35.74 2.22
CA VAL A 6 33.48 34.47 2.79
C VAL A 6 33.83 33.27 1.88
N GLU A 7 34.88 32.51 2.23
CA GLU A 7 35.12 31.13 1.77
C GLU A 7 34.53 30.14 2.77
N SER A 8 33.20 30.03 2.82
CA SER A 8 32.50 28.99 3.60
C SER A 8 31.65 28.08 2.70
N SER A 9 32.18 27.71 1.54
CA SER A 9 31.47 26.91 0.53
C SER A 9 32.15 25.57 0.19
N GLN A 10 33.16 25.15 0.94
CA GLN A 10 33.90 23.90 0.71
C GLN A 10 34.16 23.10 2.00
N LEU A 11 33.13 22.95 2.83
CA LEU A 11 33.21 22.13 4.05
C LEU A 11 32.34 20.86 4.00
N TRP A 12 32.03 20.36 2.80
CA TRP A 12 31.65 18.96 2.63
C TRP A 12 32.91 18.21 2.21
N LEU A 13 33.73 17.88 3.22
CA LEU A 13 34.84 16.95 3.09
C LEU A 13 34.32 15.67 2.44
N ASN A 14 35.04 15.18 1.43
CA ASN A 14 34.87 13.86 0.86
C ASN A 14 34.75 12.83 2.00
N THR A 15 33.54 12.41 2.34
CA THR A 15 33.32 11.22 3.15
C THR A 15 34.05 10.10 2.42
N SER A 16 35.11 9.56 3.03
CA SER A 16 35.85 8.50 2.36
C SER A 16 34.92 7.31 2.20
N ARG A 17 35.16 6.47 1.18
CA ARG A 17 34.39 5.23 1.00
C ARG A 17 34.38 4.38 2.28
N ILE A 18 35.42 4.49 3.11
CA ILE A 18 35.55 3.81 4.41
C ILE A 18 34.58 4.40 5.43
N ASP A 19 34.46 5.72 5.53
CA ASP A 19 33.53 6.39 6.46
C ASP A 19 32.06 6.11 6.08
N ALA A 20 31.76 5.99 4.78
CA ALA A 20 30.42 5.64 4.30
C ALA A 20 30.06 4.17 4.60
N ILE A 21 31.02 3.25 4.43
CA ILE A 21 30.83 1.83 4.78
C ILE A 21 30.64 1.69 6.29
N ALA A 22 31.49 2.32 7.11
CA ALA A 22 31.36 2.30 8.56
C ALA A 22 30.01 2.87 9.03
N ALA A 23 29.55 3.98 8.45
CA ALA A 23 28.23 4.54 8.76
C ALA A 23 27.07 3.62 8.36
N ILE A 24 27.20 2.85 7.27
CA ILE A 24 26.20 1.84 6.87
C ILE A 24 26.26 0.64 7.81
N GLU A 25 27.44 0.15 8.15
CA GLU A 25 27.65 -0.96 9.09
C GLU A 25 27.09 -0.61 10.48
N ASP A 26 27.38 0.58 11.01
CA ASP A 26 26.82 1.07 12.27
C ASP A 26 25.27 1.09 12.24
N GLN A 27 24.66 1.46 11.10
CA GLN A 27 23.20 1.45 10.93
C GLN A 27 22.64 0.03 10.83
N LEU A 28 23.37 -0.89 10.18
CA LEU A 28 23.00 -2.31 10.11
C LEU A 28 23.13 -2.97 11.49
N GLU A 29 24.12 -2.59 12.30
CA GLU A 29 24.27 -3.08 13.68
C GLU A 29 23.10 -2.67 14.59
N LEU A 30 22.39 -1.57 14.29
CA LEU A 30 21.15 -1.22 15.00
C LEU A 30 20.04 -2.25 14.82
N SER A 31 20.10 -3.11 13.78
CA SER A 31 19.18 -4.25 13.65
C SER A 31 19.34 -5.29 14.76
N SER A 32 20.49 -5.30 15.47
CA SER A 32 20.71 -6.15 16.64
C SER A 32 20.11 -5.55 17.93
N LEU A 33 19.77 -4.26 17.93
CA LEU A 33 19.13 -3.57 19.06
C LEU A 33 17.61 -3.76 19.08
N ILE A 34 17.08 -4.88 18.57
CA ILE A 34 15.68 -5.26 18.73
C ILE A 34 15.45 -5.57 20.21
N LEU A 35 15.23 -4.51 20.99
CA LEU A 35 14.69 -4.62 22.32
C LEU A 35 13.21 -4.97 22.19
N PRO A 36 12.67 -5.84 23.06
CA PRO A 36 11.24 -6.06 23.11
C PRO A 36 10.54 -4.72 23.33
N PRO A 37 9.38 -4.49 22.69
CA PRO A 37 8.68 -3.23 22.80
C PRO A 37 8.38 -2.94 24.27
N VAL A 38 9.02 -1.90 24.80
CA VAL A 38 8.72 -1.39 26.14
C VAL A 38 7.44 -0.56 26.00
N GLU A 39 6.44 -0.85 26.82
CA GLU A 39 5.25 0.01 26.90
C GLU A 39 5.70 1.45 27.22
N SER A 40 5.58 2.33 26.24
CA SER A 40 5.88 3.74 26.44
C SER A 40 4.88 4.32 27.44
N ALA A 41 5.36 5.16 28.35
CA ALA A 41 4.48 5.94 29.22
C ALA A 41 3.37 6.61 28.39
N ARG A 42 2.11 6.49 28.83
CA ARG A 42 0.95 7.07 28.12
C ARG A 42 1.23 8.54 27.84
N GLY A 43 1.30 8.89 26.55
CA GLY A 43 1.40 10.29 26.13
C GLY A 43 0.18 11.07 26.59
N ARG A 44 0.33 12.38 26.80
CA ARG A 44 -0.81 13.25 27.15
C ARG A 44 -1.86 13.19 26.04
N ASP A 45 -3.13 13.12 26.44
CA ASP A 45 -4.27 13.22 25.54
C ASP A 45 -4.23 14.56 24.81
N LYS A 46 -4.49 14.55 23.51
CA LYS A 46 -4.54 15.76 22.66
C LYS A 46 -5.77 15.77 21.78
N SER A 47 -6.34 16.96 21.61
CA SER A 47 -7.41 17.21 20.64
C SER A 47 -6.89 18.08 19.50
N PHE A 48 -7.38 17.83 18.29
CA PHE A 48 -7.09 18.62 17.10
C PHE A 48 -8.38 18.94 16.37
N SER A 49 -8.47 20.16 15.84
CA SER A 49 -9.61 20.61 15.03
C SER A 49 -9.24 20.82 13.55
N ALA A 50 -7.94 20.80 13.24
CA ALA A 50 -7.41 20.98 11.91
C ALA A 50 -6.30 19.96 11.57
N ASN A 51 -6.22 19.58 10.30
CA ASN A 51 -5.16 18.73 9.76
C ASN A 51 -3.77 19.33 10.03
N GLU A 52 -3.62 20.64 9.81
CA GLU A 52 -2.36 21.37 9.94
C GLU A 52 -1.82 21.29 11.37
N GLU A 53 -2.68 21.46 12.38
CA GLU A 53 -2.30 21.37 13.79
C GLU A 53 -1.81 19.97 14.15
N PHE A 54 -2.51 18.94 13.68
CA PHE A 54 -2.12 17.55 13.88
C PHE A 54 -0.74 17.26 13.26
N TRP A 55 -0.54 17.64 11.99
CA TRP A 55 0.69 17.35 11.27
C TRP A 55 1.87 18.21 11.76
N GLU A 56 1.63 19.43 12.22
CA GLU A 56 2.65 20.25 12.89
C GLU A 56 3.15 19.53 14.16
N ASP A 57 2.23 19.04 15.00
CA ASP A 57 2.58 18.35 16.24
C ASP A 57 3.28 17.01 16.01
N VAL A 58 2.90 16.28 14.97
CA VAL A 58 3.59 15.06 14.53
C VAL A 58 4.99 15.38 14.01
N GLY A 59 5.11 16.37 13.12
CA GLY A 59 6.38 16.77 12.50
C GLY A 59 7.37 17.39 13.48
N SER A 60 6.89 18.06 14.53
CA SER A 60 7.71 18.64 15.60
C SER A 60 7.92 17.68 16.78
N GLU A 61 7.57 16.40 16.64
CA GLU A 61 7.67 15.37 17.69
C GLU A 61 6.95 15.69 19.01
N ARG A 62 5.98 16.63 18.98
CA ARG A 62 5.13 16.99 20.12
C ARG A 62 4.00 15.97 20.34
N LEU A 63 3.71 15.14 19.34
CA LEU A 63 2.79 14.02 19.41
C LEU A 63 3.55 12.72 19.11
N ARG A 64 3.43 11.72 19.98
CA ARG A 64 4.17 10.45 19.90
C ARG A 64 3.23 9.27 19.78
N SER A 65 3.73 8.15 19.23
CA SER A 65 3.01 6.88 19.24
C SER A 65 2.57 6.52 20.67
N GLY A 66 1.35 5.98 20.80
CA GLY A 66 0.71 5.63 22.07
C GLY A 66 -0.14 6.75 22.70
N SER A 67 0.01 8.01 22.26
CA SER A 67 -0.86 9.10 22.70
C SER A 67 -2.32 8.85 22.31
N MET A 68 -3.24 9.17 23.22
CA MET A 68 -4.66 9.31 22.89
C MET A 68 -4.86 10.61 22.11
N VAL A 69 -5.57 10.52 20.99
CA VAL A 69 -5.82 11.63 20.09
C VAL A 69 -7.32 11.70 19.80
N THR A 70 -7.85 12.91 19.88
CA THR A 70 -9.21 13.26 19.45
C THR A 70 -9.13 14.16 18.23
N LEU A 71 -9.76 13.77 17.12
CA LEU A 71 -9.94 14.60 15.93
C LEU A 71 -11.37 15.14 15.94
N GLU A 72 -11.54 16.42 16.26
CA GLU A 72 -12.84 17.07 16.51
C GLU A 72 -13.42 17.66 15.22
N GLU A 73 -14.67 17.29 14.88
CA GLU A 73 -15.37 17.76 13.68
C GLU A 73 -14.67 17.45 12.34
N PHE A 74 -14.03 16.28 12.24
CA PHE A 74 -13.41 15.79 11.01
C PHE A 74 -14.42 15.10 10.09
N TYR A 75 -14.02 14.91 8.84
CA TYR A 75 -14.71 14.11 7.83
C TYR A 75 -13.95 12.80 7.63
N LEU A 76 -14.60 11.67 7.91
CA LEU A 76 -14.06 10.34 7.65
C LEU A 76 -14.38 9.91 6.21
N PHE A 77 -13.34 9.62 5.44
CA PHE A 77 -13.38 9.16 4.04
C PHE A 77 -12.95 7.69 3.96
N GLU A 78 -13.54 6.94 3.04
CA GLU A 78 -13.04 5.59 2.70
C GLU A 78 -11.65 5.60 2.02
N TRP A 79 -11.27 6.73 1.43
CA TRP A 79 -10.01 6.89 0.70
C TRP A 79 -8.85 7.14 1.67
N PHE A 80 -7.75 6.42 1.48
CA PHE A 80 -6.50 6.57 2.23
C PHE A 80 -5.55 7.54 1.50
N PRO A 81 -4.90 8.51 2.17
CA PRO A 81 -4.01 9.42 1.47
C PRO A 81 -2.77 8.64 0.97
N ARG A 82 -2.36 8.85 -0.28
CA ARG A 82 -1.22 8.11 -0.89
C ARG A 82 0.10 8.46 -0.23
N SER A 83 0.27 9.72 0.16
CA SER A 83 1.48 10.23 0.81
C SER A 83 1.08 11.07 2.03
N PRO A 84 0.59 10.44 3.11
CA PRO A 84 0.04 11.17 4.24
C PRO A 84 1.05 12.10 4.89
N GLY A 85 0.58 13.26 5.32
CA GLY A 85 1.40 14.33 5.91
C GLY A 85 2.25 15.12 4.90
N LEU A 86 2.58 14.56 3.72
CA LEU A 86 3.36 15.26 2.71
C LEU A 86 2.71 16.59 2.30
N PHE A 87 1.39 16.62 2.16
CA PHE A 87 0.63 17.82 1.78
C PHE A 87 0.93 19.04 2.68
N HIS A 88 1.19 18.79 3.96
CA HIS A 88 1.40 19.81 5.00
C HIS A 88 2.86 20.29 5.10
N THR A 89 3.76 19.72 4.30
CA THR A 89 5.15 20.16 4.25
C THR A 89 5.33 21.43 3.40
N GLU A 90 6.31 22.25 3.77
CA GLU A 90 6.65 23.46 3.01
C GLU A 90 7.14 23.14 1.57
N SER A 91 7.86 22.03 1.39
CA SER A 91 8.31 21.56 0.07
C SER A 91 7.13 21.19 -0.83
N ALA A 92 6.15 20.45 -0.31
CA ALA A 92 4.94 20.10 -1.03
C ALA A 92 4.12 21.34 -1.40
N ARG A 93 3.97 22.29 -0.46
CA ARG A 93 3.30 23.58 -0.72
C ARG A 93 3.95 24.33 -1.89
N ARG A 94 5.29 24.43 -1.91
CA ARG A 94 6.04 25.03 -3.04
C ARG A 94 5.82 24.26 -4.33
N SER A 95 5.74 22.94 -4.29
CA SER A 95 5.46 22.11 -5.46
C SER A 95 4.08 22.40 -6.06
N ARG A 96 3.03 22.49 -5.23
CA ARG A 96 1.67 22.86 -5.68
C ARG A 96 1.61 24.26 -6.28
N VAL A 97 2.31 25.24 -5.68
CA VAL A 97 2.42 26.59 -6.26
C VAL A 97 3.15 26.57 -7.60
N ALA A 98 4.25 25.82 -7.71
CA ALA A 98 4.99 25.70 -8.96
C ALA A 98 4.20 25.00 -10.07
N ALA A 99 3.29 24.07 -9.72
CA ALA A 99 2.41 23.40 -10.68
C ALA A 99 1.51 24.38 -11.44
N GLN A 100 1.14 25.52 -10.85
CA GLN A 100 0.28 26.54 -11.48
C GLN A 100 0.85 27.09 -12.79
N ARG A 101 2.17 26.98 -13.02
CA ARG A 101 2.84 27.39 -14.27
C ARG A 101 2.62 26.43 -15.44
N TYR A 102 2.07 25.25 -15.16
CA TYR A 102 1.90 24.14 -16.09
C TYR A 102 0.42 23.83 -16.34
N LEU A 103 -0.43 24.85 -16.23
CA LEU A 103 -1.83 24.74 -16.60
C LEU A 103 -1.93 24.55 -18.11
N PHE A 104 -2.60 23.46 -18.50
CA PHE A 104 -2.79 23.08 -19.88
C PHE A 104 -3.81 24.04 -20.52
N HIS A 105 -3.33 24.92 -21.40
CA HIS A 105 -4.19 25.82 -22.15
C HIS A 105 -4.89 25.06 -23.29
N VAL A 106 -6.01 24.41 -22.98
CA VAL A 106 -6.85 23.79 -24.01
C VAL A 106 -7.42 24.90 -24.91
N SER A 107 -7.20 24.81 -26.22
CA SER A 107 -7.80 25.75 -27.17
C SER A 107 -9.34 25.68 -27.08
N PRO A 108 -10.08 26.78 -27.33
CA PRO A 108 -11.54 26.79 -27.28
C PRO A 108 -12.21 25.71 -28.15
N VAL A 109 -11.56 25.29 -29.23
CA VAL A 109 -12.05 24.26 -30.16
C VAL A 109 -11.92 22.85 -29.54
N ARG A 110 -10.77 22.54 -28.93
CA ARG A 110 -10.57 21.26 -28.19
C ARG A 110 -11.30 21.22 -26.85
N LYS A 111 -11.64 22.38 -26.30
CA LYS A 111 -12.47 22.48 -25.09
C LYS A 111 -13.83 21.82 -25.32
N GLY A 112 -14.48 21.97 -26.48
CA GLY A 112 -15.81 21.38 -26.74
C GLY A 112 -15.88 19.86 -26.60
N GLU A 113 -14.80 19.15 -26.92
CA GLU A 113 -14.71 17.68 -26.88
C GLU A 113 -14.27 17.13 -25.51
N HIS A 114 -13.61 17.95 -24.68
CA HIS A 114 -13.09 17.53 -23.37
C HIS A 114 -13.75 18.24 -22.17
N LEU A 115 -14.70 19.16 -22.39
CA LEU A 115 -15.33 19.99 -21.36
C LEU A 115 -16.41 19.29 -20.54
N ARG A 116 -17.05 18.22 -21.04
CA ARG A 116 -18.15 17.58 -20.30
C ARG A 116 -17.68 16.92 -19.00
N ASP A 117 -16.40 16.56 -18.92
CA ASP A 117 -15.83 15.75 -17.85
C ASP A 117 -14.58 16.38 -17.22
N LEU A 118 -14.48 17.72 -17.18
CA LEU A 118 -13.33 18.40 -16.52
C LEU A 118 -13.23 18.05 -15.04
N PRO A 119 -12.01 17.97 -14.46
CA PRO A 119 -11.77 17.78 -13.02
C PRO A 119 -12.63 18.73 -12.16
N VAL A 120 -12.85 18.38 -10.89
CA VAL A 120 -13.73 19.15 -9.98
C VAL A 120 -13.32 20.63 -9.90
N ASP A 121 -12.02 20.92 -9.89
CA ASP A 121 -11.47 22.28 -9.86
C ASP A 121 -11.46 22.99 -11.24
N GLY A 122 -11.84 22.29 -12.31
CA GLY A 122 -11.83 22.76 -13.69
C GLY A 122 -10.44 22.96 -14.30
N ARG A 123 -9.37 22.54 -13.63
CA ARG A 123 -7.99 22.77 -14.05
C ARG A 123 -7.37 21.48 -14.56
N VAL A 124 -6.86 21.54 -15.78
CA VAL A 124 -6.06 20.46 -16.36
C VAL A 124 -4.62 20.93 -16.37
N TYR A 125 -3.74 20.15 -15.75
CA TYR A 125 -2.30 20.37 -15.79
C TYR A 125 -1.68 19.49 -16.88
N ASP A 126 -0.56 19.93 -17.47
CA ASP A 126 0.29 19.05 -18.26
C ASP A 126 0.99 17.99 -17.38
N LEU A 127 1.83 17.13 -17.98
CA LEU A 127 2.54 16.09 -17.24
C LEU A 127 3.46 16.61 -16.12
N HIS A 128 4.13 17.75 -16.33
CA HIS A 128 4.98 18.37 -15.31
C HIS A 128 4.16 18.95 -14.18
N GLY A 129 3.05 19.63 -14.50
CA GLY A 129 2.12 20.16 -13.52
C GLY A 129 1.49 19.04 -12.69
N LYS A 130 1.05 17.95 -13.31
CA LYS A 130 0.49 16.79 -12.61
C LYS A 130 1.50 16.13 -11.69
N ALA A 131 2.73 15.90 -12.15
CA ALA A 131 3.80 15.37 -11.30
C ALA A 131 4.06 16.28 -10.09
N LYS A 132 4.09 17.61 -10.29
CA LYS A 132 4.25 18.58 -9.19
C LYS A 132 3.11 18.56 -8.19
N MET A 133 1.87 18.36 -8.63
CA MET A 133 0.74 18.20 -7.71
C MET A 133 0.88 16.94 -6.86
N LEU A 134 1.30 15.82 -7.46
CA LEU A 134 1.57 14.57 -6.73
C LEU A 134 2.72 14.70 -5.72
N TYR A 135 3.83 15.35 -6.10
CA TYR A 135 4.90 15.74 -5.17
C TYR A 135 4.41 16.75 -4.11
N GLY A 136 3.32 17.45 -4.40
CA GLY A 136 2.58 18.28 -3.48
C GLY A 136 1.71 17.51 -2.48
N GLY A 137 1.79 16.18 -2.42
CA GLY A 137 0.99 15.36 -1.51
C GLY A 137 -0.44 15.11 -2.00
N LEU A 138 -0.76 15.43 -3.26
CA LEU A 138 -2.05 15.07 -3.84
C LEU A 138 -2.09 13.58 -4.18
N GLY A 139 -3.23 12.95 -3.95
CA GLY A 139 -3.49 11.56 -4.31
C GLY A 139 -3.94 10.73 -3.13
N CYS A 140 -4.85 9.81 -3.41
CA CYS A 140 -5.40 8.82 -2.51
C CYS A 140 -5.30 7.45 -3.16
N VAL A 141 -5.43 6.42 -2.33
CA VAL A 141 -5.68 5.04 -2.73
C VAL A 141 -6.90 4.53 -1.96
N ARG A 142 -7.66 3.60 -2.54
CA ARG A 142 -8.69 2.86 -1.81
C ARG A 142 -8.21 1.46 -1.55
N LEU A 143 -8.20 1.06 -0.29
CA LEU A 143 -7.64 -0.21 0.15
C LEU A 143 -8.75 -1.17 0.57
N THR A 144 -8.46 -2.45 0.45
CA THR A 144 -9.16 -3.49 1.22
C THR A 144 -8.63 -3.49 2.65
N ASP A 145 -9.32 -4.19 3.55
CA ASP A 145 -8.82 -4.40 4.89
C ASP A 145 -7.43 -5.08 4.90
N LYS A 146 -6.68 -4.87 5.98
CA LYS A 146 -5.35 -5.45 6.19
C LYS A 146 -5.28 -6.11 7.56
N GLU A 147 -4.62 -7.26 7.62
CA GLU A 147 -4.26 -7.89 8.89
C GLU A 147 -3.09 -7.14 9.53
N THR A 148 -3.24 -6.84 10.82
CA THR A 148 -2.25 -6.15 11.64
C THR A 148 -2.14 -6.82 13.02
N ASP A 149 -1.19 -6.39 13.82
CA ASP A 149 -1.06 -6.77 15.24
C ASP A 149 -2.28 -6.31 16.08
N GLN A 150 -3.07 -5.36 15.57
CA GLN A 150 -4.30 -4.85 16.19
C GLN A 150 -5.57 -5.52 15.60
N GLY A 151 -5.40 -6.57 14.80
CA GLY A 151 -6.48 -7.26 14.09
C GLY A 151 -6.68 -6.76 12.66
N ARG A 152 -7.86 -7.03 12.11
CA ARG A 152 -8.23 -6.71 10.73
C ARG A 152 -8.75 -5.27 10.64
N LEU A 153 -8.00 -4.40 9.98
CA LEU A 153 -8.27 -2.96 9.93
C LEU A 153 -8.54 -2.47 8.51
N TRP A 154 -9.50 -1.56 8.40
CA TRP A 154 -9.74 -0.75 7.21
C TRP A 154 -8.94 0.55 7.32
N PHE A 155 -8.04 0.78 6.36
CA PHE A 155 -7.23 1.99 6.30
C PHE A 155 -7.93 3.06 5.46
N MET A 156 -8.17 4.21 6.10
CA MET A 156 -9.04 5.30 5.64
C MET A 156 -8.36 6.65 5.91
N SER A 157 -9.05 7.76 5.62
CA SER A 157 -8.58 9.12 5.94
C SER A 157 -9.59 9.86 6.79
N ALA A 158 -9.12 10.61 7.77
CA ALA A 158 -9.90 11.62 8.48
C ALA A 158 -9.34 13.00 8.16
N SER A 159 -10.13 13.88 7.56
CA SER A 159 -9.69 15.22 7.17
C SER A 159 -10.55 16.29 7.83
N SER A 160 -9.95 17.36 8.34
CA SER A 160 -10.69 18.57 8.75
C SER A 160 -11.22 19.37 7.57
N THR A 161 -10.81 19.02 6.35
CA THR A 161 -11.30 19.60 5.09
C THR A 161 -12.10 18.55 4.31
N LEU A 162 -12.72 18.97 3.21
CA LEU A 162 -13.42 18.07 2.31
C LEU A 162 -12.50 17.37 1.30
N ALA A 163 -11.20 17.30 1.56
CA ALA A 163 -10.23 16.62 0.71
C ALA A 163 -9.57 15.45 1.45
N ALA A 164 -9.75 14.22 0.95
CA ALA A 164 -9.25 13.01 1.58
C ALA A 164 -7.70 12.96 1.65
N HIS A 165 -7.02 13.49 0.62
CA HIS A 165 -5.55 13.43 0.52
C HIS A 165 -4.83 14.33 1.53
N GLU A 166 -5.54 15.30 2.13
CA GLU A 166 -4.99 16.20 3.15
C GLU A 166 -5.07 15.59 4.57
N GLY A 167 -5.86 14.53 4.73
CA GLY A 167 -6.24 14.03 6.04
C GLY A 167 -5.17 13.20 6.76
N VAL A 168 -5.54 12.81 7.97
CA VAL A 168 -4.83 11.90 8.86
C VAL A 168 -5.19 10.45 8.49
N PRO A 169 -4.21 9.56 8.28
CA PRO A 169 -4.44 8.13 8.13
C PRO A 169 -5.12 7.56 9.37
N VAL A 170 -6.20 6.82 9.17
CA VAL A 170 -6.90 6.15 10.26
C VAL A 170 -7.06 4.67 9.98
N GLY A 171 -6.96 3.85 11.02
CA GLY A 171 -7.24 2.42 10.99
C GLY A 171 -8.51 2.15 11.76
N VAL A 172 -9.51 1.58 11.09
CA VAL A 172 -10.86 1.35 11.63
C VAL A 172 -11.13 -0.16 11.69
N SER A 173 -11.63 -0.66 12.82
CA SER A 173 -12.01 -2.08 12.94
C SER A 173 -13.17 -2.44 12.02
N MET A 174 -13.32 -3.72 11.70
CA MET A 174 -14.44 -4.21 10.87
C MET A 174 -15.81 -3.78 11.42
N ASP A 175 -16.02 -3.86 12.74
CA ASP A 175 -17.29 -3.49 13.38
C ASP A 175 -17.64 -2.00 13.19
N LEU A 176 -16.64 -1.12 13.35
CA LEU A 176 -16.81 0.32 13.14
C LEU A 176 -16.99 0.64 11.65
N TYR A 177 -16.23 -0.02 10.77
CA TYR A 177 -16.34 0.16 9.32
C TYR A 177 -17.75 -0.21 8.82
N GLN A 178 -18.23 -1.42 9.15
CA GLN A 178 -19.57 -1.88 8.73
C GLN A 178 -20.70 -0.98 9.21
N ARG A 179 -20.54 -0.36 10.39
CA ARG A 179 -21.54 0.55 10.95
C ARG A 179 -21.74 1.81 10.10
N TYR A 180 -20.69 2.30 9.44
CA TYR A 180 -20.71 3.62 8.80
C TYR A 180 -20.43 3.60 7.30
N ILE A 181 -19.95 2.50 6.73
CA ILE A 181 -19.53 2.45 5.33
C ILE A 181 -20.66 2.78 4.35
N ASN A 182 -21.89 2.35 4.61
CA ASN A 182 -23.02 2.67 3.73
C ASN A 182 -23.25 4.18 3.65
N TYR A 183 -23.16 4.88 4.79
CA TYR A 183 -23.27 6.34 4.82
C TYR A 183 -22.12 6.99 4.05
N ILE A 184 -20.88 6.56 4.28
CA ILE A 184 -19.70 7.08 3.57
C ILE A 184 -19.80 6.78 2.06
N SER A 185 -20.35 5.64 1.67
CA SER A 185 -20.52 5.26 0.27
C SER A 185 -21.59 6.10 -0.44
N ASP A 186 -22.67 6.48 0.26
CA ASP A 186 -23.75 7.28 -0.30
C ASP A 186 -23.46 8.79 -0.29
N TYR A 187 -22.69 9.28 0.70
CA TYR A 187 -22.42 10.73 0.89
C TYR A 187 -20.97 11.14 0.69
N GLY A 188 -20.05 10.18 0.54
CA GLY A 188 -18.62 10.37 0.31
C GLY A 188 -17.81 10.51 1.59
N VAL A 189 -18.43 10.99 2.66
CA VAL A 189 -17.82 11.25 3.97
C VAL A 189 -18.81 11.03 5.12
N LEU A 190 -18.27 10.78 6.30
CA LEU A 190 -18.99 10.89 7.57
C LEU A 190 -18.43 12.05 8.41
N PRO A 191 -19.20 13.12 8.68
CA PRO A 191 -18.83 14.14 9.66
C PRO A 191 -18.86 13.55 11.08
N CYS A 192 -17.73 13.54 11.78
CA CYS A 192 -17.59 12.90 13.09
C CYS A 192 -16.45 13.46 13.93
N THR A 193 -16.50 13.19 15.22
CA THR A 193 -15.32 13.22 16.09
C THR A 193 -14.75 11.81 16.19
N LEU A 194 -13.43 11.67 15.99
CA LEU A 194 -12.73 10.38 16.10
C LEU A 194 -11.86 10.39 17.35
N ILE A 195 -11.90 9.32 18.12
CA ILE A 195 -11.05 9.12 19.30
C ILE A 195 -10.26 7.84 19.09
N GLY A 196 -8.94 7.91 19.27
CA GLY A 196 -8.09 6.75 19.04
C GLY A 196 -6.67 6.94 19.55
N ARG A 197 -5.83 5.93 19.33
CA ARG A 197 -4.41 5.98 19.68
C ARG A 197 -3.54 6.14 18.46
N LEU A 198 -2.58 7.05 18.53
CA LEU A 198 -1.57 7.16 17.49
C LEU A 198 -0.67 5.91 17.50
N LYS A 199 -0.43 5.33 16.33
CA LYS A 199 0.41 4.15 16.13
C LYS A 199 1.34 4.38 14.94
N PHE A 200 2.44 3.64 14.89
CA PHE A 200 3.23 3.52 13.67
C PHE A 200 2.52 2.61 12.69
N LEU A 201 2.64 2.92 11.39
CA LEU A 201 2.05 2.09 10.35
C LEU A 201 2.59 0.66 10.38
N PRO A 202 1.74 -0.32 10.06
CA PRO A 202 2.18 -1.71 9.89
C PRO A 202 3.28 -1.80 8.83
N LYS A 203 4.21 -2.76 9.00
CA LYS A 203 5.32 -2.99 8.07
C LYS A 203 4.85 -3.15 6.62
N SER A 204 3.73 -3.85 6.41
CA SER A 204 3.10 -4.05 5.09
C SER A 204 2.70 -2.76 4.37
N MET A 205 2.53 -1.66 5.12
CA MET A 205 2.16 -0.35 4.57
C MET A 205 3.31 0.67 4.58
N MET A 206 4.45 0.34 5.18
CA MET A 206 5.58 1.27 5.27
C MET A 206 6.11 1.67 3.90
N SER A 207 6.05 0.78 2.92
CA SER A 207 6.49 1.04 1.54
C SER A 207 5.74 2.18 0.86
N LEU A 208 4.49 2.46 1.26
CA LEU A 208 3.73 3.60 0.76
C LEU A 208 4.35 4.96 1.14
N TYR A 209 5.24 4.98 2.14
CA TYR A 209 5.81 6.20 2.73
C TYR A 209 7.30 6.37 2.42
N ASP A 210 7.92 5.47 1.65
CA ASP A 210 9.36 5.50 1.39
C ASP A 210 9.82 6.77 0.65
N THR A 211 8.93 7.41 -0.10
CA THR A 211 9.24 8.65 -0.83
C THR A 211 9.11 9.92 0.00
N SER A 212 8.47 9.86 1.17
CA SER A 212 8.15 11.03 1.98
C SER A 212 9.23 11.28 3.04
N VAL A 213 10.27 12.01 2.65
CA VAL A 213 11.34 12.41 3.57
C VAL A 213 10.79 13.36 4.64
N GLY A 214 11.06 13.07 5.91
CA GLY A 214 10.72 13.93 7.04
C GLY A 214 9.25 13.88 7.47
N VAL A 215 8.46 12.92 6.95
CA VAL A 215 7.06 12.74 7.37
C VAL A 215 6.95 11.45 8.21
N PRO A 216 6.58 11.55 9.50
CA PRO A 216 6.42 10.38 10.34
C PRO A 216 5.36 9.40 9.82
N ARG A 217 5.68 8.11 9.87
CA ARG A 217 4.88 6.99 9.37
C ARG A 217 3.85 6.55 10.41
N VAL A 218 2.86 7.41 10.66
CA VAL A 218 1.86 7.20 11.72
C VAL A 218 0.44 7.10 11.17
N TYR A 219 -0.43 6.43 11.93
CA TYR A 219 -1.88 6.42 11.74
C TYR A 219 -2.60 6.46 13.09
N LEU A 220 -3.86 6.89 13.08
CA LEU A 220 -4.74 6.85 14.25
C LEU A 220 -5.52 5.53 14.25
N LEU A 221 -5.25 4.65 15.22
CA LEU A 221 -6.08 3.48 15.48
C LEU A 221 -7.36 3.96 16.18
N VAL A 222 -8.47 3.96 15.46
CA VAL A 222 -9.75 4.50 15.93
C VAL A 222 -10.38 3.52 16.92
N GLU A 223 -10.63 4.01 18.14
CA GLU A 223 -11.33 3.28 19.20
C GLU A 223 -12.83 3.65 19.22
N GLU A 224 -13.15 4.91 18.92
CA GLU A 224 -14.51 5.42 18.93
C GLU A 224 -14.75 6.43 17.80
N ILE A 225 -15.95 6.36 17.20
CA ILE A 225 -16.46 7.31 16.21
C ILE A 225 -17.73 7.89 16.78
N LEU A 226 -17.76 9.21 16.92
CA LEU A 226 -18.91 10.00 17.36
C LEU A 226 -19.46 10.80 16.18
N PRO A 227 -20.46 10.29 15.43
CA PRO A 227 -21.07 11.02 14.33
C PRO A 227 -21.65 12.37 14.79
N ALA A 228 -21.59 13.38 13.93
CA ALA A 228 -22.29 14.63 14.16
C ALA A 228 -23.80 14.37 14.35
N ARG A 229 -24.41 14.99 15.37
CA ARG A 229 -25.80 14.70 15.81
C ARG A 229 -26.87 14.99 14.76
N THR A 230 -26.57 15.86 13.80
CA THR A 230 -27.40 16.12 12.64
C THR A 230 -26.60 15.74 11.40
N PRO A 231 -27.24 15.12 10.39
CA PRO A 231 -26.68 15.10 9.05
C PRO A 231 -26.62 16.56 8.61
N ARG A 232 -25.52 17.24 8.94
CA ARG A 232 -25.21 18.54 8.36
C ARG A 232 -25.19 18.26 6.87
N GLU A 233 -25.96 19.01 6.08
CA GLU A 233 -25.57 19.25 4.69
C GLU A 233 -24.07 19.52 4.74
N ILE A 234 -23.27 18.74 4.02
CA ILE A 234 -21.81 18.81 4.12
C ILE A 234 -21.40 20.27 3.92
N ILE A 235 -21.08 20.96 5.02
CA ILE A 235 -20.92 22.41 5.02
C ILE A 235 -19.54 22.67 4.46
N GLY A 236 -19.45 23.40 3.35
CA GLY A 236 -18.17 23.83 2.78
C GLY A 236 -17.81 23.22 1.42
N GLY A 237 -18.69 22.41 0.80
CA GLY A 237 -18.52 21.98 -0.59
C GLY A 237 -18.76 20.49 -0.81
N LEU A 238 -18.17 19.95 -1.88
CA LEU A 238 -18.27 18.54 -2.24
C LEU A 238 -17.07 17.79 -1.65
N PRO A 239 -17.28 16.58 -1.09
CA PRO A 239 -16.17 15.74 -0.64
C PRO A 239 -15.35 15.25 -1.84
N VAL A 240 -14.06 15.53 -1.86
CA VAL A 240 -13.15 15.23 -2.96
C VAL A 240 -12.13 14.17 -2.54
N ALA A 241 -11.99 13.17 -3.41
CA ALA A 241 -10.86 12.25 -3.41
C ALA A 241 -10.09 12.40 -4.74
N SER A 242 -8.83 11.97 -4.75
CA SER A 242 -7.98 12.06 -5.92
C SER A 242 -7.32 10.72 -6.20
N GLY A 243 -7.43 10.20 -7.42
CA GLY A 243 -6.76 8.99 -7.87
C GLY A 243 -5.53 9.34 -8.71
N ALA A 244 -4.42 8.65 -8.48
CA ALA A 244 -3.18 8.88 -9.22
C ALA A 244 -2.75 7.60 -9.94
N VAL A 245 -2.26 7.74 -11.17
CA VAL A 245 -1.75 6.63 -11.98
C VAL A 245 -0.36 6.95 -12.51
N VAL A 246 0.45 5.91 -12.66
CA VAL A 246 1.62 5.88 -13.53
C VAL A 246 1.17 5.28 -14.86
N PHE A 247 1.65 5.85 -15.95
CA PHE A 247 1.44 5.32 -17.29
C PHE A 247 2.74 5.31 -18.07
N ARG A 248 2.86 4.36 -18.99
CA ARG A 248 4.00 4.26 -19.91
C ARG A 248 3.66 4.92 -21.23
N LYS A 249 4.64 5.54 -21.87
CA LYS A 249 4.55 6.10 -23.21
C LYS A 249 5.75 5.61 -24.02
N SER A 250 5.48 5.11 -25.23
CA SER A 250 6.53 4.80 -26.20
C SER A 250 7.09 6.09 -26.79
N ILE A 251 8.42 6.20 -26.86
CA ILE A 251 9.09 7.32 -27.51
C ILE A 251 9.95 6.77 -28.66
N ASP A 252 10.15 7.57 -29.69
CA ASP A 252 10.93 7.23 -30.90
C ASP A 252 12.36 6.72 -30.61
N ASP A 253 12.90 6.95 -29.41
CA ASP A 253 14.22 6.46 -28.99
C ASP A 253 14.22 5.01 -28.47
N GLY A 254 13.09 4.31 -28.57
CA GLY A 254 12.98 2.86 -28.38
C GLY A 254 12.86 2.40 -26.93
N TYR A 255 12.89 3.32 -25.95
CA TYR A 255 12.72 2.99 -24.54
C TYR A 255 11.40 3.56 -24.00
N PRO A 256 10.62 2.78 -23.24
CA PRO A 256 9.40 3.28 -22.62
C PRO A 256 9.75 4.32 -21.56
N LYS A 257 9.05 5.46 -21.58
CA LYS A 257 9.10 6.45 -20.50
C LYS A 257 7.87 6.37 -19.64
N PHE A 258 8.06 6.57 -18.35
CA PHE A 258 6.99 6.56 -17.37
C PHE A 258 6.63 7.98 -16.96
N PHE A 259 5.34 8.23 -16.86
CA PHE A 259 4.78 9.51 -16.48
C PHE A 259 3.70 9.29 -15.43
N THR A 260 3.35 10.36 -14.71
CA THR A 260 2.27 10.32 -13.73
C THR A 260 1.14 11.24 -14.14
N ALA A 261 -0.07 10.80 -13.85
CA ALA A 261 -1.26 11.60 -13.96
C ALA A 261 -2.14 11.39 -12.74
N TYR A 262 -3.07 12.32 -12.52
CA TYR A 262 -4.06 12.20 -11.46
C TYR A 262 -5.38 12.83 -11.91
N ILE A 263 -6.45 12.47 -11.21
CA ILE A 263 -7.77 13.03 -11.39
C ILE A 263 -8.47 13.19 -10.03
N GLU A 264 -9.25 14.25 -9.88
CA GLU A 264 -10.11 14.49 -8.72
C GLU A 264 -11.55 14.13 -9.04
N PHE A 265 -12.24 13.56 -8.07
CA PHE A 265 -13.64 13.17 -8.19
C PHE A 265 -14.38 13.40 -6.88
N VAL A 266 -15.70 13.55 -6.98
CA VAL A 266 -16.58 13.73 -5.83
C VAL A 266 -16.86 12.36 -5.21
N ALA A 267 -16.38 12.13 -4.00
CA ALA A 267 -16.63 10.89 -3.27
C ALA A 267 -18.14 10.74 -2.96
N GLY A 268 -18.64 9.51 -2.99
CA GLY A 268 -20.05 9.17 -2.69
C GLY A 268 -21.08 9.50 -3.77
N SER A 269 -20.72 10.31 -4.76
CA SER A 269 -21.60 10.56 -5.90
C SER A 269 -21.50 9.41 -6.90
N ARG A 270 -22.60 8.68 -7.12
CA ARG A 270 -22.63 7.52 -8.02
C ARG A 270 -22.21 7.92 -9.45
N GLY A 271 -21.30 7.15 -10.03
CA GLY A 271 -20.84 7.33 -11.41
C GLY A 271 -19.77 8.40 -11.62
N THR A 272 -19.47 9.26 -10.63
CA THR A 272 -18.42 10.28 -10.78
C THR A 272 -17.05 9.63 -10.92
N LEU A 273 -16.73 8.61 -10.12
CA LEU A 273 -15.46 7.90 -10.22
C LEU A 273 -15.28 7.26 -11.60
N GLY A 274 -16.29 6.55 -12.12
CA GLY A 274 -16.22 5.92 -13.44
C GLY A 274 -15.98 6.94 -14.56
N THR A 275 -16.76 8.03 -14.57
CA THR A 275 -16.57 9.14 -15.54
C THR A 275 -15.16 9.73 -15.48
N ARG A 276 -14.56 9.77 -14.28
CA ARG A 276 -13.24 10.35 -14.03
C ARG A 276 -12.09 9.40 -14.38
N VAL A 277 -12.31 8.10 -14.21
CA VAL A 277 -11.44 7.04 -14.73
C VAL A 277 -11.41 7.12 -16.26
N GLU A 278 -12.58 7.13 -16.92
CA GLU A 278 -12.67 7.26 -18.40
C GLU A 278 -11.99 8.53 -18.93
N TRP A 279 -12.12 9.64 -18.20
CA TRP A 279 -11.39 10.87 -18.53
C TRP A 279 -9.88 10.69 -18.39
N LEU A 280 -9.42 10.02 -17.33
CA LEU A 280 -8.00 9.79 -17.08
C LEU A 280 -7.39 8.84 -18.12
N GLU A 281 -8.12 7.82 -18.56
CA GLU A 281 -7.74 6.94 -19.67
C GLU A 281 -7.57 7.72 -20.96
N ARG A 282 -8.58 8.50 -21.37
CA ARG A 282 -8.48 9.38 -22.55
C ARG A 282 -7.34 10.39 -22.43
N TYR A 283 -7.12 10.96 -21.24
CA TYR A 283 -5.99 11.84 -21.01
C TYR A 283 -4.66 11.13 -21.28
N VAL A 284 -4.53 9.86 -20.87
CA VAL A 284 -3.31 9.07 -21.08
C VAL A 284 -3.17 8.61 -22.53
N GLU A 285 -4.21 8.05 -23.11
CA GLU A 285 -4.22 7.46 -24.45
C GLU A 285 -4.26 8.54 -25.54
N ASP A 286 -5.29 9.38 -25.56
CA ASP A 286 -5.53 10.32 -26.66
C ASP A 286 -4.55 11.49 -26.67
N LEU A 287 -4.20 12.03 -25.48
CA LEU A 287 -3.35 13.22 -25.39
C LEU A 287 -1.86 12.88 -25.29
N HIS A 288 -1.51 11.71 -24.76
CA HIS A 288 -0.12 11.36 -24.50
C HIS A 288 0.34 10.09 -25.20
N ASP A 289 -0.52 9.37 -25.92
CA ASP A 289 -0.19 8.09 -26.58
C ASP A 289 0.45 7.10 -25.58
N GLY A 290 -0.16 7.04 -24.40
CA GLY A 290 0.31 6.25 -23.27
C GLY A 290 -0.62 5.10 -22.93
N ARG A 291 -0.19 4.25 -22.01
CA ARG A 291 -0.97 3.17 -21.42
C ARG A 291 -0.79 3.16 -19.90
N VAL A 292 -1.90 3.16 -19.16
CA VAL A 292 -1.88 3.09 -17.70
C VAL A 292 -1.24 1.79 -17.22
N VAL A 293 -0.37 1.86 -16.22
CA VAL A 293 0.34 0.69 -15.67
C VAL A 293 0.06 0.44 -14.18
N THR A 294 -0.45 1.43 -13.44
CA THR A 294 -0.85 1.27 -12.02
C THR A 294 -2.32 1.55 -11.82
N ASP A 295 -2.87 1.05 -10.72
CA ASP A 295 -4.22 1.41 -10.23
C ASP A 295 -4.11 2.10 -8.87
N PHE A 296 -5.14 2.85 -8.48
CA PHE A 296 -5.27 3.50 -7.18
C PHE A 296 -6.39 2.88 -6.32
N ASP A 297 -7.10 1.87 -6.82
CA ASP A 297 -8.20 1.23 -6.10
C ASP A 297 -7.98 -0.28 -6.03
N GLU A 298 -7.86 -0.80 -4.81
CA GLU A 298 -7.70 -2.23 -4.56
C GLU A 298 -9.06 -2.95 -4.55
N GLN A 299 -10.14 -2.25 -4.22
CA GLN A 299 -11.47 -2.84 -4.13
C GLN A 299 -12.11 -3.04 -5.51
N ALA A 300 -11.74 -2.22 -6.48
CA ALA A 300 -12.20 -2.32 -7.86
C ALA A 300 -11.06 -1.98 -8.81
N GLY A 301 -10.68 -2.92 -9.68
CA GLY A 301 -9.73 -2.63 -10.76
C GLY A 301 -10.40 -1.76 -11.83
N HIS A 302 -9.83 -0.59 -12.09
CA HIS A 302 -10.36 0.39 -13.04
C HIS A 302 -9.66 0.35 -14.40
N PHE A 303 -8.39 -0.05 -14.44
CA PHE A 303 -7.59 0.01 -15.66
C PHE A 303 -7.22 -1.40 -16.15
N GLU A 304 -7.74 -1.78 -17.31
CA GLU A 304 -7.49 -3.10 -17.87
C GLU A 304 -6.01 -3.29 -18.25
N GLY A 305 -5.39 -4.33 -17.69
CA GLY A 305 -3.99 -4.63 -17.94
C GLY A 305 -2.99 -3.71 -17.22
N ALA A 306 -3.42 -2.98 -16.18
CA ALA A 306 -2.49 -2.33 -15.26
C ALA A 306 -1.62 -3.38 -14.54
N ALA A 307 -0.39 -3.51 -15.01
CA ALA A 307 0.62 -4.45 -14.52
C ALA A 307 0.82 -4.36 -13.00
N PHE A 308 0.80 -3.14 -12.47
CA PHE A 308 1.02 -2.77 -11.07
C PHE A 308 -0.26 -2.27 -10.40
N SER A 309 -1.41 -2.89 -10.67
CA SER A 309 -2.63 -2.64 -9.90
C SER A 309 -2.43 -2.99 -8.42
N LEU A 310 -3.08 -2.26 -7.50
CA LEU A 310 -2.93 -2.49 -6.06
C LEU A 310 -3.23 -3.94 -5.67
N GLY A 311 -4.27 -4.53 -6.23
CA GLY A 311 -4.61 -5.93 -6.00
C GLY A 311 -3.51 -6.90 -6.43
N ARG A 312 -2.74 -6.62 -7.49
CA ARG A 312 -1.58 -7.45 -7.86
C ARG A 312 -0.40 -7.22 -6.92
N VAL A 313 -0.13 -5.95 -6.58
CA VAL A 313 0.97 -5.57 -5.69
C VAL A 313 0.81 -6.19 -4.30
N PHE A 314 -0.35 -6.01 -3.66
CA PHE A 314 -0.59 -6.53 -2.31
C PHE A 314 -0.69 -8.05 -2.25
N ASN A 315 -1.06 -8.73 -3.34
CA ASN A 315 -1.11 -10.19 -3.39
C ASN A 315 0.17 -10.84 -3.95
N GLY A 316 1.24 -10.07 -4.20
CA GLY A 316 2.50 -10.61 -4.74
C GLY A 316 2.38 -11.19 -6.16
N ARG A 317 1.40 -10.75 -6.95
CA ARG A 317 1.08 -11.27 -8.30
C ARG A 317 1.64 -10.39 -9.42
N ILE A 318 2.83 -9.82 -9.22
CA ILE A 318 3.49 -8.98 -10.23
C ILE A 318 4.35 -9.90 -11.11
N ASP A 319 4.17 -9.82 -12.43
CA ASP A 319 5.04 -10.54 -13.37
C ASP A 319 6.42 -9.87 -13.36
N TRP A 320 7.47 -10.67 -13.24
CA TRP A 320 8.85 -10.20 -13.28
C TRP A 320 9.14 -9.42 -14.57
N ARG A 321 8.53 -9.80 -15.71
CA ARG A 321 8.70 -9.11 -16.99
C ARG A 321 8.19 -7.67 -16.93
N ASP A 322 7.08 -7.43 -16.24
CA ASP A 322 6.56 -6.08 -16.04
C ASP A 322 7.54 -5.24 -15.20
N VAL A 323 8.24 -5.86 -14.23
CA VAL A 323 9.29 -5.23 -13.41
C VAL A 323 10.54 -4.94 -14.25
N GLU A 324 10.96 -5.87 -15.10
CA GLU A 324 12.09 -5.70 -16.02
C GLU A 324 11.85 -4.53 -16.97
N ASP A 325 10.69 -4.52 -17.65
CA ASP A 325 10.24 -3.45 -18.54
C ASP A 325 10.24 -2.08 -17.83
N LEU A 326 9.77 -2.03 -16.58
CA LEU A 326 9.80 -0.83 -15.75
C LEU A 326 11.24 -0.40 -15.43
N SER A 327 12.11 -1.35 -15.05
CA SER A 327 13.50 -1.09 -14.69
C SER A 327 14.31 -0.51 -15.84
N GLU A 328 14.09 -1.02 -17.06
CA GLU A 328 14.79 -0.57 -18.25
C GLU A 328 14.40 0.86 -18.63
N GLY A 329 13.11 1.18 -18.56
CA GLY A 329 12.63 2.53 -18.82
C GLY A 329 13.13 3.56 -17.80
N LEU A 330 13.23 3.18 -16.51
CA LEU A 330 13.74 4.06 -15.46
C LEU A 330 15.25 4.33 -15.59
N ARG A 331 16.06 3.30 -15.89
CA ARG A 331 17.51 3.44 -16.08
C ARG A 331 17.88 4.36 -17.24
N TYR A 332 17.03 4.45 -18.25
CA TYR A 332 17.25 5.33 -19.39
C TYR A 332 17.06 6.82 -19.03
N ASP A 333 16.13 7.15 -18.15
CA ASP A 333 15.79 8.55 -17.83
C ASP A 333 16.84 9.23 -16.94
N GLU A 334 17.51 8.48 -16.07
CA GLU A 334 18.64 8.98 -15.23
C GLU A 334 19.79 9.54 -16.07
N ARG A 335 19.99 9.05 -17.30
CA ARG A 335 21.05 9.51 -18.21
C ARG A 335 20.76 10.86 -18.88
N LYS A 336 19.51 11.35 -18.83
CA LYS A 336 19.05 12.52 -19.59
C LYS A 336 18.41 13.60 -18.70
N ASN A 337 19.04 14.01 -17.58
CA ASN A 337 18.70 15.23 -16.79
C ASN A 337 17.20 15.53 -16.54
N SER A 338 16.32 14.54 -16.67
CA SER A 338 14.89 14.67 -16.51
C SER A 338 14.59 14.45 -15.03
N PRO A 339 13.61 15.15 -14.44
CA PRO A 339 13.29 14.97 -13.03
C PRO A 339 12.98 13.48 -12.80
N PRO A 340 13.74 12.79 -11.93
CA PRO A 340 13.63 11.35 -11.80
C PRO A 340 12.20 10.98 -11.39
N LEU A 341 11.62 10.02 -12.10
CA LEU A 341 10.49 9.28 -11.56
C LEU A 341 11.05 8.42 -10.42
N ILE A 342 10.85 8.84 -9.17
CA ILE A 342 11.27 8.06 -8.01
C ILE A 342 10.26 6.92 -7.82
N VAL A 343 10.43 5.85 -8.58
CA VAL A 343 9.97 4.52 -8.19
C VAL A 343 11.19 3.84 -7.59
N GLN A 344 11.26 3.81 -6.25
CA GLN A 344 12.33 3.07 -5.60
C GLN A 344 12.11 1.58 -5.84
N MET A 345 12.87 1.02 -6.77
CA MET A 345 12.95 -0.42 -7.01
C MET A 345 13.66 -1.18 -5.88
N ASN A 346 14.15 -0.48 -4.85
CA ASN A 346 14.92 -1.09 -3.77
C ASN A 346 14.11 -2.12 -2.96
N ASN A 347 12.77 -2.03 -2.96
CA ASN A 347 11.90 -3.08 -2.41
C ASN A 347 11.34 -4.05 -3.47
N PHE A 348 11.53 -3.78 -4.76
CA PHE A 348 11.22 -4.72 -5.85
C PHE A 348 12.41 -5.62 -6.23
N MET A 349 13.64 -5.27 -5.83
CA MET A 349 14.79 -6.17 -5.96
C MET A 349 14.81 -7.28 -4.91
N GLU A 350 13.89 -7.24 -3.94
CA GLU A 350 13.53 -8.38 -3.09
C GLU A 350 12.10 -8.84 -3.44
N VAL A 351 11.81 -9.08 -4.72
CA VAL A 351 10.74 -10.01 -5.07
C VAL A 351 11.24 -11.40 -4.66
N VAL A 352 11.08 -11.71 -3.37
CA VAL A 352 11.23 -13.07 -2.86
C VAL A 352 9.99 -13.83 -3.33
N MET A 353 10.12 -14.50 -4.47
CA MET A 353 9.18 -15.56 -4.81
C MET A 353 9.52 -16.79 -3.96
N GLY A 354 8.81 -16.95 -2.85
CA GLY A 354 8.95 -18.06 -1.93
C GLY A 354 9.25 -17.64 -0.50
N ASP A 355 9.38 -18.62 0.38
CA ASP A 355 9.84 -18.42 1.75
C ASP A 355 11.34 -18.02 1.75
N ARG A 356 11.72 -17.03 2.55
CA ARG A 356 13.13 -16.64 2.77
C ARG A 356 13.75 -17.60 3.76
N PHE A 357 14.72 -18.40 3.30
CA PHE A 357 15.45 -19.30 4.16
C PHE A 357 16.88 -18.79 4.38
N GLU A 358 17.15 -18.35 5.61
CA GLU A 358 18.49 -17.95 6.04
C GLU A 358 18.95 -18.86 7.17
N ASN A 359 20.27 -19.13 7.24
CA ASN A 359 20.88 -20.02 8.23
C ASN A 359 20.33 -21.45 8.22
N ILE A 360 19.99 -21.97 7.03
CA ILE A 360 19.64 -23.38 6.88
C ILE A 360 20.93 -24.20 7.03
N GLY A 361 20.99 -25.03 8.07
CA GLY A 361 22.06 -26.02 8.18
C GLY A 361 22.06 -26.94 6.96
N THR A 362 23.24 -27.39 6.53
CA THR A 362 23.39 -28.35 5.44
C THR A 362 22.50 -29.58 5.70
N GLY A 363 21.49 -29.80 4.86
CA GLY A 363 20.56 -30.93 4.97
C GLY A 363 19.21 -30.63 5.63
N ALA A 364 18.82 -29.39 5.89
CA ALA A 364 17.45 -29.11 6.32
C ALA A 364 16.48 -29.20 5.15
N VAL A 365 15.38 -29.92 5.36
CA VAL A 365 14.29 -30.08 4.39
C VAL A 365 13.17 -29.12 4.75
N ILE A 366 12.56 -28.53 3.74
CA ILE A 366 11.71 -27.36 3.90
C ILE A 366 10.33 -27.61 3.30
N VAL A 367 9.29 -27.47 4.13
CA VAL A 367 7.90 -27.45 3.69
C VAL A 367 7.54 -26.06 3.18
N ASN A 368 6.89 -25.96 2.01
CA ASN A 368 6.45 -24.68 1.47
C ASN A 368 5.26 -24.14 2.29
N ARG A 369 5.51 -23.15 3.16
CA ARG A 369 4.50 -22.64 4.09
C ARG A 369 3.44 -21.82 3.38
N SER A 370 3.77 -21.21 2.24
CA SER A 370 2.82 -20.46 1.43
C SER A 370 1.77 -21.35 0.78
N SER A 371 2.17 -22.50 0.18
CA SER A 371 1.24 -23.51 -0.33
C SER A 371 0.42 -24.15 0.80
N LEU A 372 1.02 -24.39 1.96
CA LEU A 372 0.27 -24.88 3.12
C LEU A 372 -0.78 -23.85 3.57
N SER A 373 -0.42 -22.58 3.71
CA SER A 373 -1.33 -21.51 4.14
C SER A 373 -2.49 -21.31 3.15
N ASN A 374 -2.20 -21.31 1.85
CA ASN A 374 -3.21 -21.19 0.80
C ASN A 374 -4.16 -22.40 0.78
N ALA A 375 -3.61 -23.62 0.87
CA ALA A 375 -4.42 -24.82 1.04
C ALA A 375 -5.31 -24.73 2.27
N LEU A 376 -4.79 -24.28 3.42
CA LEU A 376 -5.58 -24.09 4.65
C LEU A 376 -6.72 -23.06 4.47
N ASN A 377 -6.49 -21.97 3.74
CA ASN A 377 -7.51 -20.96 3.46
C ASN A 377 -8.59 -21.48 2.49
N SER A 378 -8.23 -22.32 1.52
CA SER A 378 -9.19 -22.96 0.60
C SER A 378 -10.13 -23.96 1.31
N ILE A 379 -9.74 -24.45 2.48
CA ILE A 379 -10.42 -25.47 3.29
C ILE A 379 -11.45 -24.84 4.26
N ASP A 380 -11.65 -23.52 4.27
CA ASP A 380 -12.55 -22.82 5.21
C ASP A 380 -14.00 -23.38 5.26
N SER A 381 -14.47 -24.05 4.21
CA SER A 381 -15.77 -24.74 4.19
C SER A 381 -15.80 -26.12 4.86
N ARG A 382 -14.65 -26.72 5.16
CA ARG A 382 -14.48 -28.12 5.59
C ARG A 382 -14.05 -28.28 7.06
N GLY A 383 -13.94 -27.17 7.81
CA GLY A 383 -13.83 -27.15 9.28
C GLY A 383 -12.42 -26.98 9.85
N ASP A 384 -12.33 -26.33 11.02
CA ASP A 384 -11.10 -26.04 11.78
C ASP A 384 -10.27 -27.28 12.08
N ASP A 385 -10.93 -28.42 12.25
CA ASP A 385 -10.32 -29.71 12.54
C ASP A 385 -9.39 -30.21 11.42
N VAL A 386 -9.77 -30.00 10.15
CA VAL A 386 -8.93 -30.39 9.00
C VAL A 386 -7.71 -29.48 8.90
N ARG A 387 -7.90 -28.18 9.17
CA ARG A 387 -6.80 -27.21 9.16
C ARG A 387 -5.75 -27.54 10.22
N LYS A 388 -6.21 -27.90 11.42
CA LYS A 388 -5.33 -28.37 12.49
C LYS A 388 -4.60 -29.66 12.09
N ALA A 389 -5.30 -30.64 11.55
CA ALA A 389 -4.70 -31.89 11.10
C ALA A 389 -3.61 -31.69 10.04
N LEU A 390 -3.83 -30.79 9.07
CA LEU A 390 -2.84 -30.45 8.04
C LEU A 390 -1.60 -29.77 8.62
N ARG A 391 -1.76 -28.89 9.62
CA ARG A 391 -0.62 -28.29 10.33
C ARG A 391 0.18 -29.35 11.10
N ASP A 392 -0.51 -30.25 11.81
CA ASP A 392 0.15 -31.33 12.57
C ASP A 392 0.98 -32.25 11.65
N VAL A 393 0.48 -32.54 10.44
CA VAL A 393 1.21 -33.29 9.41
C VAL A 393 2.39 -32.50 8.86
N ALA A 394 2.20 -31.22 8.52
CA ALA A 394 3.28 -30.38 8.01
C ALA A 394 4.43 -30.25 9.01
N ASP A 395 4.11 -30.04 10.29
CA ASP A 395 5.10 -29.95 11.38
C ASP A 395 5.85 -31.28 11.57
N LEU A 396 5.18 -32.43 11.35
CA LEU A 396 5.84 -33.74 11.40
C LEU A 396 6.78 -33.94 10.21
N VAL A 397 6.34 -33.58 9.01
CA VAL A 397 7.13 -33.68 7.78
C VAL A 397 8.37 -32.78 7.84
N GLU A 398 8.23 -31.52 8.27
CA GLU A 398 9.35 -30.58 8.42
C GLU A 398 10.38 -31.10 9.43
N ARG A 399 9.93 -31.62 10.58
CA ARG A 399 10.83 -32.21 11.60
C ARG A 399 11.52 -33.49 11.14
N SER A 400 10.92 -34.23 10.22
CA SER A 400 11.48 -35.51 9.76
C SER A 400 12.72 -35.34 8.89
N GLY A 401 12.88 -34.20 8.21
CA GLY A 401 13.94 -34.00 7.23
C GLY A 401 13.84 -34.94 6.03
N ASN A 402 12.65 -35.47 5.70
CA ASN A 402 12.46 -36.39 4.59
C ASN A 402 11.99 -35.64 3.32
N GLU A 403 12.87 -35.56 2.32
CA GLU A 403 12.61 -34.82 1.06
C GLU A 403 11.40 -35.38 0.29
N GLU A 404 11.27 -36.71 0.20
CA GLU A 404 10.16 -37.36 -0.49
C GLU A 404 8.82 -37.11 0.21
N ALA A 405 8.82 -37.02 1.56
CA ALA A 405 7.64 -36.64 2.32
C ALA A 405 7.24 -35.17 2.06
N VAL A 406 8.21 -34.27 1.94
CA VAL A 406 7.96 -32.86 1.58
C VAL A 406 7.38 -32.73 0.18
N GLU A 407 7.94 -33.42 -0.82
CA GLU A 407 7.41 -33.39 -2.18
C GLU A 407 5.96 -33.89 -2.24
N ASN A 408 5.66 -35.00 -1.56
CA ASN A 408 4.30 -35.55 -1.50
C ASN A 408 3.33 -34.61 -0.76
N LEU A 409 3.78 -33.95 0.32
CA LEU A 409 2.94 -32.99 1.06
C LEU A 409 2.66 -31.73 0.23
N ASN A 410 3.68 -31.16 -0.44
CA ASN A 410 3.52 -29.99 -1.29
C ASN A 410 2.57 -30.28 -2.47
N ALA A 411 2.74 -31.42 -3.14
CA ALA A 411 1.84 -31.83 -4.23
C ALA A 411 0.40 -32.08 -3.73
N PHE A 412 0.24 -32.57 -2.49
CA PHE A 412 -1.05 -32.74 -1.85
C PHE A 412 -1.73 -31.38 -1.56
N THR A 413 -0.99 -30.40 -1.04
CA THR A 413 -1.54 -29.06 -0.74
C THR A 413 -1.86 -28.27 -2.01
N GLU A 414 -1.02 -28.35 -3.04
CA GLU A 414 -1.29 -27.74 -4.35
C GLU A 414 -2.57 -28.28 -5.00
N GLU A 415 -2.80 -29.60 -4.96
CA GLU A 415 -4.03 -30.20 -5.50
C GLU A 415 -5.27 -29.80 -4.66
N LEU A 416 -5.11 -29.55 -3.35
CA LEU A 416 -6.20 -29.05 -2.49
C LEU A 416 -6.61 -27.60 -2.80
N GLU A 417 -5.70 -26.77 -3.31
CA GLU A 417 -5.99 -25.38 -3.68
C GLU A 417 -6.87 -25.25 -4.93
N LEU A 418 -6.99 -26.32 -5.72
CA LEU A 418 -7.85 -26.33 -6.91
C LEU A 418 -9.33 -26.19 -6.53
N ALA A 419 -10.11 -25.51 -7.37
CA ALA A 419 -11.55 -25.35 -7.17
C ALA A 419 -12.29 -26.71 -7.08
N GLU A 420 -11.81 -27.72 -7.81
CA GLU A 420 -12.31 -29.09 -7.79
C GLU A 420 -11.13 -30.08 -7.66
N PRO A 421 -10.65 -30.35 -6.42
CA PRO A 421 -9.53 -31.26 -6.18
C PRO A 421 -9.84 -32.68 -6.64
N ARG A 422 -8.92 -33.33 -7.34
CA ARG A 422 -9.12 -34.70 -7.83
C ARG A 422 -8.81 -35.70 -6.73
N LYS A 423 -9.87 -36.31 -6.17
CA LYS A 423 -9.76 -37.31 -5.07
C LYS A 423 -8.69 -38.39 -5.32
N ALA A 424 -8.57 -38.90 -6.55
CA ALA A 424 -7.58 -39.92 -6.89
C ALA A 424 -6.13 -39.44 -6.71
N ARG A 425 -5.84 -38.17 -7.03
CA ARG A 425 -4.50 -37.57 -6.85
C ARG A 425 -4.20 -37.30 -5.39
N LEU A 426 -5.15 -36.69 -4.67
CA LEU A 426 -5.04 -36.50 -3.21
C LEU A 426 -4.73 -37.82 -2.50
N LYS A 427 -5.46 -38.89 -2.84
CA LYS A 427 -5.21 -40.23 -2.30
C LYS A 427 -3.81 -40.74 -2.65
N SER A 428 -3.35 -40.55 -3.89
CA SER A 428 -2.01 -40.97 -4.32
C SER A 428 -0.90 -40.24 -3.58
N PHE A 429 -0.98 -38.91 -3.46
CA PHE A 429 0.01 -38.12 -2.73
C PHE A 429 0.00 -38.44 -1.24
N TRP A 430 -1.18 -38.63 -0.64
CA TRP A 430 -1.28 -39.06 0.75
C TRP A 430 -0.68 -40.46 0.98
N GLN A 431 -0.90 -41.41 0.07
CA GLN A 431 -0.28 -42.72 0.13
C GLN A 431 1.24 -42.64 -0.02
N GLY A 432 1.73 -41.82 -0.95
CA GLY A 432 3.16 -41.52 -1.09
C GLY A 432 3.75 -40.97 0.19
N LEU A 433 3.07 -40.01 0.82
CA LEU A 433 3.46 -39.42 2.10
C LEU A 433 3.53 -40.44 3.24
N VAL A 434 2.55 -41.34 3.35
CA VAL A 434 2.55 -42.39 4.38
C VAL A 434 3.63 -43.44 4.10
N VAL A 435 3.96 -43.72 2.83
CA VAL A 435 5.04 -44.64 2.47
C VAL A 435 6.41 -44.04 2.81
N SER A 436 6.63 -42.76 2.49
CA SER A 436 7.91 -42.08 2.76
C SER A 436 8.08 -41.71 4.24
N LEU A 437 6.99 -41.43 4.95
CA LEU A 437 6.98 -41.10 6.37
C LEU A 437 5.84 -41.83 7.13
N PRO A 438 6.04 -43.13 7.49
CA PRO A 438 5.00 -43.95 8.14
C PRO A 438 4.42 -43.39 9.44
N ASP A 439 5.17 -42.56 10.16
CA ASP A 439 4.72 -41.91 11.39
C ASP A 439 3.54 -40.96 11.18
N VAL A 440 3.32 -40.48 9.94
CA VAL A 440 2.12 -39.71 9.58
C VAL A 440 0.84 -40.51 9.82
N ALA A 441 0.87 -41.83 9.60
CA ALA A 441 -0.28 -42.70 9.86
C ALA A 441 -0.55 -42.89 11.37
N GLN A 442 0.44 -42.63 12.23
CA GLN A 442 0.32 -42.75 13.68
C GLN A 442 -0.30 -41.50 14.33
N LEU A 443 -0.49 -40.40 13.59
CA LEU A 443 -1.19 -39.19 14.06
C LEU A 443 -2.70 -39.40 14.30
N GLY A 444 -3.20 -40.63 14.15
CA GLY A 444 -4.53 -41.05 14.58
C GLY A 444 -5.65 -40.21 13.96
N ASP A 445 -6.30 -39.39 14.79
CA ASP A 445 -7.43 -38.53 14.42
C ASP A 445 -7.08 -37.58 13.26
N ALA A 446 -5.86 -37.03 13.22
CA ALA A 446 -5.43 -36.14 12.13
C ALA A 446 -5.34 -36.88 10.78
N ALA A 447 -4.79 -38.10 10.76
CA ALA A 447 -4.72 -38.93 9.57
C ALA A 447 -6.12 -39.34 9.07
N GLY A 448 -7.04 -39.63 9.98
CA GLY A 448 -8.44 -39.92 9.66
C GLY A 448 -9.16 -38.71 9.03
N LYS A 449 -8.95 -37.51 9.59
CA LYS A 449 -9.52 -36.25 9.07
C LYS A 449 -9.01 -35.91 7.68
N ILE A 450 -7.72 -36.12 7.40
CA ILE A 450 -7.16 -35.89 6.06
C ILE A 450 -7.65 -36.95 5.07
N ALA A 451 -7.73 -38.21 5.49
CA ALA A 451 -8.25 -39.28 4.63
C ALA A 451 -9.69 -39.05 4.17
N ALA A 452 -10.51 -38.42 5.01
CA ALA A 452 -11.89 -38.05 4.66
C ALA A 452 -11.98 -37.05 3.49
N LEU A 453 -10.91 -36.32 3.16
CA LEU A 453 -10.90 -35.38 2.03
C LEU A 453 -10.96 -36.06 0.65
N PHE A 454 -10.56 -37.33 0.58
CA PHE A 454 -10.50 -38.09 -0.67
C PHE A 454 -11.21 -39.45 -0.60
N ALA A 455 -11.90 -39.74 0.51
CA ALA A 455 -12.98 -40.73 0.54
C ALA A 455 -14.16 -40.24 -0.31
#